data_AF-A0A812TS69-F1
#
_entry.id   AF-A0A812TS69-F1
#
_cell.length_a   1.000
_cell.length_b   1.000
_cell.length_c   1.000
_cell.angle_alpha   90.00
_cell.angle_beta   90.00
_cell.angle_gamma   90.00
#
_symmetry.space_group_name_H-M   'P 1'
#
loop_
_entity.id
_entity.type
_entity.pdbx_description
1 polymer ?
#
loop_
_entity_poly.entity_id
_entity_poly.type
_entity_poly.pdbx_seq_one_letter_code
_entity_poly.pdbx_strand_id
1 'polypeptide(L)'
;MPARRGGRDSRGRRSPSYRLRDRGGSRSPSRGRGRSRRGSRSLSRRGSRYSPPRRRTPPRRSRSRSRREREEQKRREAQKKRMEKRLPPPAVRGPDKPQVTEEHKANSIEFNGRYYATLDFTPPNSGGDPEGQKTRIQMPFGWEVAEITDDVRDAVVKLYTFGTELVIGEGGKAFHTAKGARPGALEMIWDYKTLSCFWAGGPH
;
A
#
# COMPACT_ATOMS: atom_id res chain seq x y z
N MET A 1 18.65 -51.21 -39.66
CA MET A 1 17.20 -51.26 -39.94
C MET A 1 16.58 -49.89 -39.62
N PRO A 2 16.27 -49.05 -40.63
CA PRO A 2 15.66 -47.74 -40.42
C PRO A 2 14.13 -47.79 -40.60
N ALA A 3 13.36 -47.28 -39.65
CA ALA A 3 11.93 -47.00 -39.79
C ALA A 3 11.63 -45.71 -39.01
N ARG A 4 11.41 -44.57 -39.68
CA ARG A 4 10.19 -44.08 -40.33
C ARG A 4 9.19 -43.41 -39.36
N ARG A 5 9.07 -42.09 -39.57
CA ARG A 5 7.86 -41.24 -39.65
C ARG A 5 6.99 -41.05 -38.40
N GLY A 6 6.65 -39.78 -38.16
CA GLY A 6 5.51 -39.42 -37.34
C GLY A 6 5.37 -37.93 -37.04
N GLY A 7 5.36 -37.05 -38.03
CA GLY A 7 4.99 -35.66 -37.80
C GLY A 7 3.54 -35.54 -37.32
N ARG A 8 3.29 -34.67 -36.34
CA ARG A 8 1.93 -34.25 -35.95
C ARG A 8 1.87 -32.74 -35.74
N ASP A 9 1.38 -32.11 -36.80
CA ASP A 9 0.50 -30.96 -36.90
C ASP A 9 0.15 -30.20 -35.61
N SER A 10 0.73 -29.01 -35.56
CA SER A 10 0.11 -27.74 -35.17
C SER A 10 -1.42 -27.70 -35.25
N ARG A 11 -2.07 -27.52 -34.10
CA ARG A 11 -3.40 -26.89 -34.01
C ARG A 11 -3.35 -25.73 -33.04
N GLY A 12 -3.32 -24.53 -33.62
CA GLY A 12 -3.49 -23.28 -32.90
C GLY A 12 -4.80 -23.27 -32.13
N ARG A 13 -4.72 -23.02 -30.83
CA ARG A 13 -5.87 -22.71 -30.00
C ARG A 13 -5.90 -21.20 -29.77
N ARG A 14 -7.05 -20.66 -30.15
CA ARG A 14 -7.43 -19.25 -30.21
C ARG A 14 -7.36 -18.59 -28.84
N SER A 15 -6.80 -17.40 -28.78
CA SER A 15 -6.81 -16.52 -27.61
C SER A 15 -8.24 -16.05 -27.28
N PRO A 16 -8.66 -16.06 -26.02
CA PRO A 16 -9.91 -15.43 -25.59
C PRO A 16 -9.72 -13.91 -25.45
N SER A 17 -10.41 -13.13 -26.28
CA SER A 17 -10.55 -11.68 -26.13
C SER A 17 -11.59 -11.38 -25.04
N TYR A 18 -11.16 -11.04 -23.83
CA TYR A 18 -12.06 -10.52 -22.80
C TYR A 18 -12.27 -9.02 -22.98
N ARG A 19 -13.54 -8.65 -23.19
CA ARG A 19 -14.01 -7.26 -23.32
C ARG A 19 -13.90 -6.56 -21.96
N LEU A 20 -13.25 -5.39 -21.96
CA LEU A 20 -13.36 -4.40 -20.89
C LEU A 20 -14.84 -4.09 -20.62
N ARG A 21 -15.26 -4.19 -19.37
CA ARG A 21 -16.47 -3.54 -18.86
C ARG A 21 -16.06 -2.37 -17.98
N ASP A 22 -16.16 -1.18 -18.53
CA ASP A 22 -16.41 0.04 -17.77
C ASP A 22 -17.78 -0.04 -17.09
N ARG A 23 -17.87 0.20 -15.77
CA ARG A 23 -19.03 0.87 -15.14
C ARG A 23 -18.90 1.10 -13.63
N GLY A 24 -19.06 2.37 -13.25
CA GLY A 24 -19.67 2.84 -11.99
C GLY A 24 -18.68 3.04 -10.85
N GLY A 25 -18.36 4.24 -10.36
CA GLY A 25 -19.11 5.49 -10.41
C GLY A 25 -20.21 5.51 -9.35
N SER A 26 -19.87 5.69 -8.07
CA SER A 26 -20.79 6.07 -6.97
C SER A 26 -19.95 6.47 -5.75
N ARG A 27 -19.65 7.77 -5.57
CA ARG A 27 -20.42 8.78 -4.80
C ARG A 27 -20.40 8.54 -3.28
N SER A 28 -19.75 9.49 -2.61
CA SER A 28 -19.57 9.68 -1.18
C SER A 28 -20.88 9.89 -0.40
N PRO A 29 -20.90 9.59 0.91
CA PRO A 29 -21.81 10.24 1.85
C PRO A 29 -21.12 11.36 2.62
N SER A 30 -21.68 12.56 2.43
CA SER A 30 -21.42 13.79 3.15
C SER A 30 -21.79 13.71 4.64
N ARG A 31 -20.92 14.29 5.47
CA ARG A 31 -21.05 14.45 6.92
C ARG A 31 -22.31 15.26 7.29
N GLY A 32 -23.26 14.62 7.96
CA GLY A 32 -24.36 15.30 8.64
C GLY A 32 -23.89 15.99 9.93
N ARG A 33 -23.98 17.32 10.00
CA ARG A 33 -23.91 18.08 11.25
C ARG A 33 -25.29 18.64 11.57
N GLY A 34 -26.06 17.90 12.36
CA GLY A 34 -27.23 18.43 13.04
C GLY A 34 -26.80 19.39 14.15
N ARG A 35 -27.24 20.64 14.07
CA ARG A 35 -27.37 21.52 15.24
C ARG A 35 -28.76 22.13 15.23
N SER A 36 -29.63 21.47 15.96
CA SER A 36 -30.96 21.92 16.35
C SER A 36 -30.85 23.20 17.17
N ARG A 37 -31.56 24.23 16.69
CA ARG A 37 -31.89 25.44 17.43
C ARG A 37 -32.97 25.09 18.45
N ARG A 38 -32.73 25.36 19.73
CA ARG A 38 -33.77 25.50 20.76
C ARG A 38 -33.38 26.63 21.69
N GLY A 39 -34.23 27.63 21.79
CA GLY A 39 -33.99 28.81 22.62
C GLY A 39 -35.11 29.82 22.48
N SER A 40 -36.36 29.36 22.52
CA SER A 40 -37.53 30.22 22.69
C SER A 40 -37.58 30.67 24.15
N ARG A 41 -37.38 31.97 24.40
CA ARG A 41 -37.78 32.60 25.67
C ARG A 41 -38.68 33.79 25.34
N SER A 42 -39.94 33.59 25.70
CA SER A 42 -41.00 34.57 25.87
C SER A 42 -40.60 35.64 26.87
N LEU A 43 -40.98 36.90 26.62
CA LEU A 43 -41.44 37.82 27.66
C LEU A 43 -42.41 38.83 27.06
N SER A 44 -43.51 39.02 27.78
CA SER A 44 -44.64 39.90 27.58
C SER A 44 -44.39 41.31 28.14
N ARG A 45 -45.42 42.18 27.99
CA ARG A 45 -45.65 43.53 28.54
C ARG A 45 -45.40 44.65 27.53
N ARG A 46 -46.44 45.26 26.94
CA ARG A 46 -47.49 46.15 27.51
C ARG A 46 -46.85 47.37 28.17
N GLY A 47 -46.96 48.54 27.53
CA GLY A 47 -46.79 49.80 28.23
C GLY A 47 -46.19 50.95 27.42
N SER A 48 -47.07 51.91 27.14
CA SER A 48 -46.81 53.34 27.30
C SER A 48 -46.21 54.14 26.15
N ARG A 49 -47.04 55.09 25.72
CA ARG A 49 -46.79 56.17 24.79
C ARG A 49 -45.93 57.22 25.49
N TYR A 50 -44.73 57.47 24.99
CA TYR A 50 -44.14 58.81 24.98
C TYR A 50 -43.02 58.81 23.94
N SER A 51 -43.22 59.53 22.83
CA SER A 51 -42.19 59.74 21.81
C SER A 51 -41.46 61.04 22.12
N PRO A 52 -40.21 61.02 22.62
CA PRO A 52 -39.44 62.23 22.85
C PRO A 52 -39.02 62.88 21.51
N PRO A 53 -38.82 64.20 21.48
CA PRO A 53 -38.40 64.92 20.28
C PRO A 53 -37.04 64.43 19.78
N ARG A 54 -36.99 64.18 18.47
CA ARG A 54 -35.83 63.65 17.74
C ARG A 54 -34.65 64.62 17.81
N ARG A 55 -33.74 64.42 18.76
CA ARG A 55 -32.38 64.98 18.68
C ARG A 55 -31.73 64.45 17.39
N ARG A 56 -31.30 65.37 16.53
CA ARG A 56 -30.51 65.08 15.31
C ARG A 56 -29.31 64.24 15.71
N THR A 57 -29.36 62.95 15.40
CA THR A 57 -28.24 62.04 15.59
C THR A 57 -27.14 62.42 14.61
N PRO A 58 -25.89 62.59 15.07
CA PRO A 58 -24.77 62.91 14.18
C PRO A 58 -24.60 61.81 13.12
N PRO A 59 -24.15 62.16 11.91
CA PRO A 59 -24.11 61.25 10.78
C PRO A 59 -23.29 60.01 11.12
N ARG A 60 -23.98 58.89 11.18
CA ARG A 60 -23.51 57.55 11.60
C ARG A 60 -22.55 56.90 10.58
N ARG A 61 -21.87 57.69 9.74
CA ARG A 61 -21.11 57.24 8.58
C ARG A 61 -19.63 56.96 8.87
N SER A 62 -19.09 57.48 9.96
CA SER A 62 -17.64 57.39 10.27
C SER A 62 -17.23 56.14 11.06
N ARG A 63 -18.15 55.47 11.76
CA ARG A 63 -17.85 54.25 12.55
C ARG A 63 -17.76 52.97 11.70
N SER A 64 -18.29 52.98 10.48
CA SER A 64 -18.40 51.81 9.61
C SER A 64 -17.07 51.41 8.96
N ARG A 65 -16.24 52.40 8.58
CA ARG A 65 -14.93 52.15 7.96
C ARG A 65 -13.94 51.55 8.97
N SER A 66 -13.88 52.12 10.17
CA SER A 66 -12.98 51.66 11.25
C SER A 66 -13.21 50.20 11.65
N ARG A 67 -14.47 49.73 11.67
CA ARG A 67 -14.78 48.33 11.99
C ARG A 67 -14.30 47.37 10.90
N ARG A 68 -14.44 47.77 9.63
CA ARG A 68 -14.05 46.95 8.48
C ARG A 68 -12.53 46.78 8.40
N GLU A 69 -11.78 47.84 8.66
CA GLU A 69 -10.31 47.81 8.72
C GLU A 69 -9.82 46.89 9.84
N ARG A 70 -10.40 46.99 11.05
CA ARG A 70 -10.07 46.07 12.16
C ARG A 70 -10.36 44.61 11.83
N GLU A 71 -11.49 44.31 11.17
CA GLU A 71 -11.82 42.94 10.76
C GLU A 71 -10.86 42.42 9.69
N GLU A 72 -10.45 43.25 8.73
CA GLU A 72 -9.47 42.87 7.71
C GLU A 72 -8.08 42.60 8.32
N GLN A 73 -7.64 43.48 9.22
CA GLN A 73 -6.36 43.33 9.91
C GLN A 73 -6.32 42.04 10.74
N LYS A 74 -7.42 41.73 11.45
CA LYS A 74 -7.57 40.49 12.21
C LYS A 74 -7.59 39.24 11.32
N ARG A 75 -8.17 39.33 10.12
CA ARG A 75 -8.12 38.25 9.11
C ARG A 75 -6.70 38.03 8.59
N ARG A 76 -5.96 39.10 8.29
CA ARG A 76 -4.56 39.01 7.84
C ARG A 76 -3.66 38.38 8.90
N GLU A 77 -3.79 38.80 10.16
CA GLU A 77 -3.05 38.18 11.27
C GLU A 77 -3.40 36.71 11.46
N ALA A 78 -4.70 36.35 11.42
CA ALA A 78 -5.11 34.96 11.54
C ALA A 78 -4.57 34.10 10.39
N GLN A 79 -4.52 34.65 9.17
CA GLN A 79 -3.97 33.96 8.01
C GLN A 79 -2.44 33.81 8.12
N LYS A 80 -1.73 34.86 8.56
CA LYS A 80 -0.28 34.82 8.82
C LYS A 80 0.05 33.77 9.89
N LYS A 81 -0.65 33.78 11.02
CA LYS A 81 -0.48 32.82 12.12
C LYS A 81 -0.79 31.38 11.69
N ARG A 82 -1.73 31.19 10.76
CA ARG A 82 -2.07 29.89 10.19
C ARG A 82 -1.04 29.39 9.17
N MET A 83 -0.35 30.29 8.46
CA MET A 83 0.79 29.95 7.60
C MET A 83 2.05 29.66 8.42
N GLU A 84 2.29 30.40 9.50
CA GLU A 84 3.42 30.20 10.42
C GLU A 84 3.30 28.89 11.21
N LYS A 85 2.07 28.45 11.52
CA LYS A 85 1.80 27.16 12.16
C LYS A 85 1.73 25.98 11.19
N ARG A 86 2.11 26.18 9.92
CA ARG A 86 2.34 25.05 9.02
C ARG A 86 3.52 24.30 9.57
N LEU A 87 3.24 23.10 10.10
CA LEU A 87 4.27 22.13 10.44
C LEU A 87 5.28 22.12 9.29
N PRO A 88 6.60 22.19 9.58
CA PRO A 88 7.59 22.05 8.53
C PRO A 88 7.23 20.81 7.70
N PRO A 89 7.39 20.88 6.36
CA PRO A 89 7.19 19.68 5.55
C PRO A 89 7.97 18.55 6.22
N PRO A 90 7.34 17.36 6.40
CA PRO A 90 8.02 16.25 7.05
C PRO A 90 9.38 16.13 6.37
N ALA A 91 10.45 16.18 7.17
CA ALA A 91 11.81 16.10 6.67
C ALA A 91 11.80 14.95 5.66
N VAL A 92 12.10 15.26 4.39
CA VAL A 92 12.16 14.27 3.34
C VAL A 92 13.14 13.23 3.87
N ARG A 93 12.61 12.10 4.36
CA ARG A 93 13.44 10.99 4.80
C ARG A 93 14.29 10.71 3.59
N GLY A 94 15.60 10.93 3.72
CA GLY A 94 16.52 10.60 2.66
C GLY A 94 16.26 9.14 2.26
N PRO A 95 16.61 8.74 1.04
CA PRO A 95 16.59 7.33 0.69
C PRO A 95 17.60 6.64 1.61
N ASP A 96 17.13 6.16 2.77
CA ASP A 96 17.78 5.13 3.54
C ASP A 96 17.84 3.96 2.57
N LYS A 97 18.98 3.85 1.89
CA LYS A 97 19.24 2.73 0.99
C LYS A 97 18.91 1.48 1.80
N PRO A 98 18.14 0.53 1.24
CA PRO A 98 17.88 -0.73 1.93
C PRO A 98 19.22 -1.38 2.23
N GLN A 99 19.71 -1.22 3.46
CA GLN A 99 20.91 -1.87 3.91
C GLN A 99 20.47 -3.26 4.35
N VAL A 100 20.84 -4.26 3.56
CA VAL A 100 20.79 -5.65 3.99
C VAL A 100 21.58 -5.73 5.29
N THR A 101 20.89 -6.01 6.40
CA THR A 101 21.50 -6.14 7.73
C THR A 101 22.50 -7.29 7.71
N GLU A 102 23.52 -7.22 8.57
CA GLU A 102 24.55 -8.27 8.66
C GLU A 102 23.93 -9.64 9.02
N GLU A 103 22.88 -9.63 9.83
CA GLU A 103 22.10 -10.83 10.18
C GLU A 103 21.47 -11.48 8.94
N HIS A 104 20.89 -10.67 8.04
CA HIS A 104 20.34 -11.19 6.79
C HIS A 104 21.43 -11.77 5.89
N LYS A 105 22.63 -11.17 5.88
CA LYS A 105 23.77 -11.69 5.12
C LYS A 105 24.22 -13.05 5.66
N ALA A 106 24.30 -13.19 6.98
CA ALA A 106 24.70 -14.43 7.63
C ALA A 106 23.77 -15.62 7.31
N ASN A 107 22.46 -15.35 7.15
CA ASN A 107 21.46 -16.35 6.80
C ASN A 107 21.16 -16.44 5.29
N SER A 108 21.98 -15.79 4.46
CA SER A 108 21.83 -15.81 3.00
C SER A 108 23.01 -16.51 2.33
N ILE A 109 22.76 -17.02 1.13
CA ILE A 109 23.77 -17.64 0.28
C ILE A 109 24.09 -16.70 -0.87
N GLU A 110 25.37 -16.39 -1.05
CA GLU A 110 25.83 -15.59 -2.17
C GLU A 110 26.04 -16.48 -3.40
N PHE A 111 25.35 -16.19 -4.49
CA PHE A 111 25.55 -16.86 -5.77
C PHE A 111 25.40 -15.84 -6.91
N ASN A 112 26.37 -15.81 -7.83
CA ASN A 112 26.38 -14.87 -8.96
C ASN A 112 26.20 -13.39 -8.56
N GLY A 113 26.82 -12.98 -7.44
CA GLY A 113 26.73 -11.60 -6.91
C GLY A 113 25.36 -11.20 -6.35
N ARG A 114 24.45 -12.16 -6.14
CA ARG A 114 23.15 -11.96 -5.50
C ARG A 114 23.06 -12.80 -4.22
N TYR A 115 22.30 -12.32 -3.25
CA TYR A 115 22.03 -13.04 -2.01
C TYR A 115 20.67 -13.74 -2.08
N TYR A 116 20.64 -15.02 -1.75
CA TYR A 116 19.45 -15.85 -1.71
C TYR A 116 19.17 -16.26 -0.28
N ALA A 117 17.94 -16.01 0.19
CA ALA A 117 17.47 -16.41 1.51
C ALA A 117 15.99 -16.76 1.44
N THR A 118 15.51 -17.52 2.41
CA THR A 118 14.06 -17.67 2.61
C THR A 118 13.47 -16.41 3.20
N LEU A 119 12.14 -16.26 3.06
CA LEU A 119 11.42 -15.05 3.48
C LEU A 119 11.45 -14.84 5.01
N ASP A 120 11.63 -15.91 5.76
CA ASP A 120 11.78 -15.94 7.22
C ASP A 120 13.25 -15.88 7.68
N PHE A 121 14.21 -15.80 6.75
CA PHE A 121 15.65 -15.87 7.02
C PHE A 121 16.08 -17.11 7.81
N THR A 122 15.40 -18.22 7.60
CA THR A 122 15.80 -19.52 8.13
C THR A 122 17.19 -19.91 7.61
N PRO A 123 18.14 -20.30 8.49
CA PRO A 123 19.49 -20.65 8.07
C PRO A 123 19.47 -21.79 7.05
N PRO A 124 20.36 -21.76 6.05
CA PRO A 124 20.30 -22.65 4.90
C PRO A 124 20.54 -24.13 5.23
N ASN A 125 21.25 -24.40 6.32
CA ASN A 125 21.54 -25.76 6.82
C ASN A 125 20.67 -26.16 8.01
N SER A 126 19.64 -25.39 8.35
CA SER A 126 18.76 -25.74 9.46
C SER A 126 17.81 -26.88 9.08
N GLY A 127 17.48 -27.72 10.06
CA GLY A 127 16.48 -28.78 9.90
C GLY A 127 15.06 -28.24 9.72
N GLY A 128 14.81 -27.01 10.18
CA GLY A 128 13.53 -26.29 10.11
C GLY A 128 12.38 -26.97 10.82
N ASP A 129 11.28 -26.24 10.95
CA ASP A 129 10.03 -26.81 11.43
C ASP A 129 9.41 -27.73 10.35
N PRO A 130 8.98 -28.95 10.71
CA PRO A 130 8.35 -29.87 9.76
C PRO A 130 7.01 -29.35 9.24
N GLU A 131 6.37 -28.42 9.97
CA GLU A 131 5.09 -27.85 9.59
C GLU A 131 5.21 -26.67 8.60
N GLY A 132 6.44 -26.25 8.30
CA GLY A 132 6.72 -25.12 7.41
C GLY A 132 6.19 -23.78 7.91
N GLN A 133 6.24 -22.78 7.03
CA GLN A 133 5.82 -21.43 7.36
C GLN A 133 4.29 -21.29 7.31
N LYS A 134 3.65 -21.14 8.47
CA LYS A 134 2.19 -20.95 8.58
C LYS A 134 1.73 -19.49 8.48
N THR A 135 2.62 -18.55 8.79
CA THR A 135 2.30 -17.13 8.88
C THR A 135 2.66 -16.40 7.59
N ARG A 136 1.79 -15.47 7.18
CA ARG A 136 2.10 -14.57 6.06
C ARG A 136 3.17 -13.58 6.52
N ILE A 137 4.34 -13.65 5.90
CA ILE A 137 5.42 -12.70 6.13
C ILE A 137 5.41 -11.69 4.98
N GLN A 138 5.57 -10.41 5.31
CA GLN A 138 5.71 -9.34 4.33
C GLN A 138 7.14 -9.34 3.77
N MET A 139 7.29 -9.17 2.46
CA MET A 139 8.59 -9.10 1.82
C MET A 139 9.44 -7.96 2.41
N PRO A 140 10.66 -8.24 2.91
CA PRO A 140 11.55 -7.20 3.41
C PRO A 140 11.90 -6.20 2.30
N PHE A 141 12.10 -4.94 2.68
CA PHE A 141 12.43 -3.89 1.73
C PHE A 141 13.80 -4.16 1.06
N GLY A 142 13.87 -4.04 -0.26
CA GLY A 142 15.08 -4.32 -1.04
C GLY A 142 15.28 -5.80 -1.42
N TRP A 143 14.37 -6.69 -1.03
CA TRP A 143 14.35 -8.08 -1.48
C TRP A 143 13.30 -8.27 -2.57
N GLU A 144 13.57 -9.19 -3.48
CA GLU A 144 12.65 -9.61 -4.54
C GLU A 144 12.50 -11.13 -4.55
N VAL A 145 11.40 -11.64 -5.11
CA VAL A 145 11.26 -13.08 -5.33
C VAL A 145 12.27 -13.49 -6.39
N ALA A 146 13.16 -14.43 -6.05
CA ALA A 146 14.18 -14.89 -6.98
C ALA A 146 13.59 -15.75 -8.11
N GLU A 147 14.04 -15.50 -9.34
CA GLU A 147 13.86 -16.44 -10.44
C GLU A 147 14.75 -17.66 -10.22
N ILE A 148 14.15 -18.85 -10.17
CA ILE A 148 14.89 -20.11 -10.02
C ILE A 148 15.31 -20.59 -11.41
N THR A 149 16.48 -20.14 -11.85
CA THR A 149 17.17 -20.68 -13.03
C THR A 149 17.77 -22.05 -12.72
N ASP A 150 18.15 -22.82 -13.76
CA ASP A 150 18.77 -24.14 -13.58
C ASP A 150 20.07 -24.06 -12.77
N ASP A 151 20.86 -22.99 -12.94
CA ASP A 151 22.11 -22.77 -12.19
C ASP A 151 21.85 -22.49 -10.70
N VAL A 152 20.89 -21.61 -10.39
CA VAL A 152 20.50 -21.30 -9.00
C VAL A 152 19.91 -22.54 -8.34
N ARG A 153 19.10 -23.31 -9.07
CA ARG A 153 18.55 -24.56 -8.57
C ARG A 153 19.65 -25.53 -8.18
N ASP A 154 20.66 -25.69 -9.03
CA ASP A 154 21.70 -26.68 -8.83
C ASP A 154 22.75 -26.25 -7.79
N ALA A 155 23.07 -24.97 -7.71
CA ALA A 155 24.03 -24.43 -6.75
C ALA A 155 23.43 -24.07 -5.39
N VAL A 156 22.14 -23.70 -5.33
CA VAL A 156 21.49 -23.21 -4.11
C VAL A 156 20.43 -24.20 -3.64
N VAL A 157 19.42 -24.47 -4.46
CA VAL A 157 18.25 -25.26 -4.01
C VAL A 157 18.61 -26.72 -3.70
N LYS A 158 19.49 -27.34 -4.50
CA LYS A 158 19.92 -28.73 -4.31
C LYS A 158 20.82 -28.94 -3.10
N LEU A 159 21.61 -27.93 -2.72
CA LEU A 159 22.63 -28.07 -1.68
C LEU A 159 22.11 -27.73 -0.28
N TYR A 160 21.10 -26.87 -0.18
CA TYR A 160 20.63 -26.34 1.08
C TYR A 160 19.20 -26.79 1.38
N THR A 161 18.92 -27.05 2.65
CA THR A 161 17.61 -27.52 3.11
C THR A 161 16.65 -26.37 3.35
N PHE A 162 17.15 -25.20 3.79
CA PHE A 162 16.34 -24.06 4.21
C PHE A 162 15.23 -24.40 5.23
N GLY A 163 15.38 -25.53 5.93
CA GLY A 163 14.36 -26.06 6.83
C GLY A 163 13.08 -26.62 6.20
N THR A 164 12.87 -26.46 4.90
CA THR A 164 11.64 -26.86 4.18
C THR A 164 11.95 -27.89 3.09
N GLU A 165 11.01 -28.77 2.75
CA GLU A 165 11.17 -29.71 1.62
C GLU A 165 11.02 -29.03 0.26
N LEU A 166 10.35 -27.88 0.22
CA LEU A 166 10.01 -27.16 -1.00
C LEU A 166 10.33 -25.67 -0.89
N VAL A 167 10.87 -25.11 -1.97
CA VAL A 167 11.03 -23.67 -2.16
C VAL A 167 10.27 -23.22 -3.39
N ILE A 168 9.62 -22.06 -3.28
CA ILE A 168 8.80 -21.48 -4.33
C ILE A 168 9.49 -20.22 -4.82
N GLY A 169 9.78 -20.18 -6.13
CA GLY A 169 10.42 -19.03 -6.78
C GLY A 169 9.44 -18.17 -7.57
N GLU A 170 10.00 -17.27 -8.36
CA GLU A 170 9.24 -16.45 -9.29
C GLU A 170 8.46 -17.32 -10.29
N GLY A 171 7.23 -16.90 -10.61
CA GLY A 171 6.34 -17.66 -11.48
C GLY A 171 5.65 -18.86 -10.79
N GLY A 172 5.80 -19.03 -9.47
CA GLY A 172 5.08 -20.02 -8.70
C GLY A 172 5.54 -21.46 -8.88
N LYS A 173 6.77 -21.65 -9.39
CA LYS A 173 7.38 -22.98 -9.53
C LYS A 173 7.94 -23.42 -8.17
N ALA A 174 7.54 -24.61 -7.72
CA ALA A 174 8.03 -25.23 -6.50
C ALA A 174 9.08 -26.30 -6.81
N PHE A 175 10.25 -26.19 -6.19
CA PHE A 175 11.36 -27.14 -6.35
C PHE A 175 11.70 -27.79 -5.01
N HIS A 176 12.01 -29.08 -5.05
CA HIS A 176 12.49 -29.79 -3.87
C HIS A 176 13.87 -29.29 -3.45
N THR A 177 14.04 -29.06 -2.15
CA THR A 177 15.34 -28.73 -1.53
C THR A 177 16.15 -30.00 -1.26
N ALA A 178 17.34 -29.85 -0.65
CA ALA A 178 18.13 -30.96 -0.13
C ALA A 178 17.38 -31.87 0.87
N LYS A 179 16.34 -31.34 1.55
CA LYS A 179 15.53 -32.09 2.52
C LYS A 179 14.48 -32.99 1.85
N GLY A 180 14.04 -32.62 0.64
CA GLY A 180 13.01 -33.36 -0.10
C GLY A 180 13.53 -34.67 -0.69
N ALA A 181 12.60 -35.56 -1.06
CA ALA A 181 12.94 -36.88 -1.62
C ALA A 181 13.69 -36.81 -2.97
N ARG A 182 13.58 -35.70 -3.70
CA ARG A 182 14.18 -35.51 -5.03
C ARG A 182 14.82 -34.12 -5.17
N PRO A 183 15.99 -33.84 -4.57
CA PRO A 183 16.60 -32.52 -4.56
C PRO A 183 16.73 -31.90 -5.96
N GLY A 184 16.21 -30.69 -6.13
CA GLY A 184 16.18 -29.94 -7.38
C GLY A 184 15.17 -30.42 -8.43
N ALA A 185 14.32 -31.40 -8.12
CA ALA A 185 13.20 -31.73 -9.01
C ALA A 185 12.09 -30.68 -8.87
N LEU A 186 11.49 -30.30 -10.01
CA LEU A 186 10.26 -29.51 -10.03
C LEU A 186 9.11 -30.41 -9.55
N GLU A 187 8.42 -30.01 -8.48
CA GLU A 187 7.27 -30.76 -7.96
C GLU A 187 5.97 -30.28 -8.60
N MET A 188 5.68 -28.98 -8.46
CA MET A 188 4.42 -28.37 -8.90
C MET A 188 4.62 -26.96 -9.41
N ILE A 189 3.76 -26.57 -10.35
CA ILE A 189 3.60 -25.18 -10.77
C ILE A 189 2.31 -24.71 -10.12
N TRP A 190 2.43 -23.84 -9.13
CA TRP A 190 1.29 -23.16 -8.53
C TRP A 190 0.86 -22.04 -9.49
N ASP A 191 -0.25 -22.24 -10.19
CA ASP A 191 -0.80 -21.24 -11.10
C ASP A 191 -1.52 -20.14 -10.29
N TYR A 192 -0.73 -19.27 -9.63
CA TYR A 192 -1.26 -18.15 -8.83
C TYR A 192 -2.01 -17.12 -9.68
N LYS A 193 -1.93 -17.18 -11.01
CA LYS A 193 -2.78 -16.35 -11.90
C LYS A 193 -4.27 -16.64 -11.72
N THR A 194 -4.64 -17.82 -11.23
CA THR A 194 -6.03 -18.12 -10.87
C THR A 194 -6.45 -17.56 -9.51
N LEU A 195 -5.50 -17.07 -8.69
CA LEU A 195 -5.74 -16.42 -7.41
C LEU A 195 -5.64 -14.89 -7.47
N SER A 196 -5.47 -14.31 -8.68
CA SER A 196 -5.42 -12.85 -8.90
C SER A 196 -6.76 -12.13 -8.71
N CYS A 197 -7.74 -12.73 -8.03
CA CYS A 197 -9.01 -12.08 -7.72
C CYS A 197 -8.93 -11.02 -6.61
N PHE A 198 -7.77 -10.72 -6.02
CA PHE A 198 -7.76 -9.88 -4.82
C PHE A 198 -6.53 -8.97 -4.58
N TRP A 199 -6.04 -8.24 -5.58
CA TRP A 199 -5.35 -6.96 -5.32
C TRP A 199 -5.66 -5.96 -6.45
N ALA A 200 -6.62 -5.08 -6.19
CA ALA A 200 -6.82 -3.85 -6.93
C ALA A 200 -6.16 -2.70 -6.16
N GLY A 201 -5.20 -2.03 -6.80
CA GLY A 201 -4.55 -0.82 -6.31
C GLY A 201 -3.21 -0.70 -7.03
N GLY A 202 -2.90 0.33 -7.80
CA GLY A 202 -3.47 1.64 -8.10
C GLY A 202 -2.31 2.39 -8.77
N PRO A 203 -2.53 3.21 -9.80
CA PRO A 203 -1.43 3.76 -10.58
C PRO A 203 -0.64 4.79 -9.76
N HIS A 204 0.69 4.67 -9.81
CA HIS A 204 1.62 5.76 -9.56
C HIS A 204 2.32 6.11 -10.86
#